data_AF-A0A2V9Q7D3-F1
#
_entry.id   AF-A0A2V9Q7D3-F1
#
_cell.length_a   1.000
_cell.length_b   1.000
_cell.length_c   1.000
_cell.angle_alpha   90.00
_cell.angle_beta   90.00
_cell.angle_gamma   90.00
#
_symmetry.space_group_name_H-M   'P 1'
#
loop_
_entity.id
_entity.type
_entity.pdbx_description
1 polymer ?
#
loop_
_entity_poly.entity_id
_entity_poly.type
_entity_poly.pdbx_seq_one_letter_code
_entity_poly.pdbx_strand_id
1 'polypeptide(L)'
;MNTANKIAYVTPAGTWASFVLPQSNSHPFTTACVASDNGTYFTEMAVNKIARIDRTTHVIQQWTVCCNTTPKGIAIGLDSNV
;
A
#
# COMPACT_ATOMS: atom_id res chain seq x y z
N MET A 1 -13.75 12.15 5.01
CA MET A 1 -12.84 11.32 5.82
C MET A 1 -13.03 9.87 5.39
N ASN A 2 -12.02 9.22 4.82
CA ASN A 2 -12.16 7.90 4.21
C ASN A 2 -11.78 6.83 5.26
N THR A 3 -12.78 6.15 5.82
CA THR A 3 -12.65 5.08 6.84
C THR A 3 -12.39 3.70 6.22
N ALA A 4 -12.17 3.64 4.90
CA ALA A 4 -11.96 2.37 4.21
C ALA A 4 -10.61 1.76 4.61
N ASN A 5 -10.65 0.73 5.46
CA ASN A 5 -9.52 -0.14 5.76
C ASN A 5 -9.25 -1.14 4.62
N LYS A 6 -9.26 -0.64 3.38
CA LYS A 6 -9.23 -1.45 2.17
C LYS A 6 -8.40 -0.78 1.09
N ILE A 7 -7.77 -1.59 0.25
CA ILE A 7 -7.13 -1.16 -0.99
C ILE A 7 -7.96 -1.63 -2.16
N ALA A 8 -8.29 -0.72 -3.08
CA ALA A 8 -8.88 -1.07 -4.35
C ALA A 8 -7.77 -1.33 -5.38
N TYR A 9 -7.89 -2.43 -6.12
CA TYR A 9 -7.12 -2.70 -7.31
C TYR A 9 -8.04 -2.60 -8.51
N VAL A 10 -7.66 -1.80 -9.51
CA VAL A 10 -8.42 -1.57 -10.73
C VAL A 10 -7.54 -1.91 -11.93
N THR A 11 -8.05 -2.70 -12.85
CA THR A 11 -7.39 -2.97 -14.14
C THR A 11 -7.78 -1.89 -15.17
N PRO A 12 -6.95 -1.64 -16.20
CA PRO A 12 -7.32 -0.74 -17.30
C PRO A 12 -8.59 -1.17 -18.04
N ALA A 13 -8.95 -2.46 -17.98
CA ALA A 13 -10.19 -2.99 -18.54
C ALA A 13 -11.44 -2.70 -17.68
N GLY A 14 -11.29 -1.97 -16.56
CA GLY A 14 -12.40 -1.58 -15.69
C GLY A 14 -12.81 -2.65 -14.67
N THR A 15 -12.08 -3.76 -14.57
CA THR A 15 -12.29 -4.75 -13.51
C THR A 15 -11.72 -4.22 -12.20
N TRP A 16 -12.42 -4.41 -11.08
CA TRP A 16 -11.95 -3.97 -9.78
C TRP A 16 -12.13 -5.03 -8.69
N ALA A 17 -11.24 -4.99 -7.70
CA ALA A 17 -11.30 -5.81 -6.50
C ALA A 17 -10.88 -4.96 -5.29
N SER A 18 -11.38 -5.29 -4.09
CA SER A 18 -10.96 -4.62 -2.85
C SER A 18 -10.36 -5.62 -1.86
N PHE A 19 -9.20 -5.29 -1.31
CA PHE A 19 -8.49 -6.11 -0.32
C PHE A 19 -8.55 -5.44 1.05
N VAL A 20 -8.98 -6.17 2.07
CA VAL A 20 -9.03 -5.68 3.45
C VAL A 20 -7.62 -5.69 4.03
N LEU A 21 -7.20 -4.58 4.64
CA LEU A 21 -5.92 -4.50 5.31
C LEU A 21 -5.98 -5.24 6.67
N PRO A 22 -4.92 -5.95 7.08
CA PRO A 22 -4.92 -6.72 8.33
C PRO A 22 -5.13 -5.84 9.58
N GLN A 23 -4.72 -4.58 9.50
CA GLN A 23 -4.71 -3.67 10.62
C GLN A 23 -5.88 -2.70 10.54
N SER A 24 -6.69 -2.59 11.59
CA SER A 24 -7.82 -1.65 11.65
C SER A 24 -7.32 -0.19 11.69
N ASN A 25 -8.11 0.73 11.13
CA ASN A 25 -7.81 2.17 11.10
C ASN A 25 -6.46 2.53 10.45
N SER A 26 -5.98 1.76 9.47
CA SER A 26 -4.67 1.95 8.84
C SER A 26 -4.52 3.28 8.09
N HIS A 27 -5.65 3.92 7.71
CA HIS A 27 -5.71 5.17 6.94
C HIS A 27 -4.71 5.16 5.77
N PRO A 28 -4.85 4.22 4.81
CA PRO A 28 -3.95 4.17 3.67
C PRO A 28 -4.05 5.49 2.90
N PHE A 29 -2.92 6.19 2.77
CA PHE A 29 -2.88 7.46 2.04
C PHE A 29 -2.42 7.23 0.60
N THR A 30 -2.97 8.06 -0.28
CA THR A 30 -3.21 7.95 -1.74
C THR A 30 -2.03 7.58 -2.65
N THR A 31 -0.81 7.36 -2.16
CA THR A 31 0.33 7.04 -3.02
C THR A 31 0.60 5.54 -3.00
N ALA A 32 0.21 4.88 -4.10
CA ALA A 32 0.57 3.51 -4.39
C ALA A 32 1.59 3.52 -5.54
N CYS A 33 2.72 2.84 -5.35
CA CYS A 33 3.71 2.66 -6.40
C CYS A 33 3.71 1.20 -6.86
N VAL A 34 3.58 0.98 -8.17
CA VAL A 34 3.62 -0.35 -8.76
C VAL A 34 5.06 -0.71 -9.07
N ALA A 35 5.52 -1.79 -8.46
CA ALA A 35 6.84 -2.36 -8.72
C ALA A 35 6.81 -3.28 -9.94
N SER A 36 7.96 -3.39 -10.60
CA SER A 36 8.17 -4.30 -11.74
C SER A 36 8.00 -5.77 -11.35
N ASP A 37 8.18 -6.11 -10.06
CA ASP A 37 8.04 -7.43 -9.47
C ASP A 37 6.59 -7.82 -9.13
N ASN A 38 5.62 -7.12 -9.70
CA ASN A 38 4.19 -7.30 -9.45
C ASN A 38 3.72 -6.94 -8.03
N GLY A 39 4.61 -6.36 -7.21
CA GLY A 39 4.29 -5.72 -5.94
C GLY A 39 3.64 -4.35 -6.11
N THR A 40 2.84 -3.93 -5.15
CA THR A 40 2.37 -2.55 -5.02
C THR A 40 2.64 -2.09 -3.62
N TYR A 41 3.42 -1.02 -3.49
CA TYR A 41 3.78 -0.45 -2.20
C TYR A 41 2.88 0.74 -1.88
N PHE A 42 2.46 0.87 -0.63
CA PHE A 42 1.63 1.95 -0.13
C PHE A 42 2.00 2.30 1.31
N THR A 43 1.56 3.47 1.76
CA THR A 43 1.82 3.97 3.11
C THR A 43 0.57 3.93 3.98
N GLU A 44 0.72 3.46 5.22
CA GLU A 44 -0.32 3.45 6.25
C GLU A 44 0.02 4.51 7.30
N MET A 45 -0.44 5.74 7.07
CA MET A 45 -0.05 6.91 7.85
C MET A 45 -0.41 6.79 9.33
N ALA A 46 -1.62 6.32 9.64
CA ALA A 46 -2.12 6.31 11.02
C ALA A 46 -1.37 5.32 11.91
N VAL A 47 -0.71 4.33 11.30
CA VAL A 47 -0.01 3.27 12.01
C VAL A 47 1.50 3.27 11.72
N ASN A 48 2.01 4.29 11.02
CA ASN A 48 3.42 4.48 10.69
C ASN A 48 4.06 3.26 10.01
N LYS A 49 3.38 2.72 8.99
CA LYS A 49 3.87 1.56 8.24
C LYS A 49 4.00 1.85 6.76
N ILE A 50 4.94 1.15 6.13
CA ILE A 50 4.96 0.90 4.69
C ILE A 50 4.47 -0.53 4.48
N ALA A 51 3.66 -0.74 3.47
CA ALA A 51 3.12 -2.04 3.15
C ALA A 51 3.26 -2.34 1.67
N ARG A 52 3.44 -3.62 1.34
CA ARG A 52 3.54 -4.15 -0.01
C ARG A 52 2.49 -5.23 -0.18
N ILE A 53 1.65 -5.11 -1.20
CA ILE A 53 0.73 -6.18 -1.62
C ILE A 53 1.26 -6.82 -2.89
N ASP A 54 1.31 -8.16 -2.91
CA ASP A 54 1.50 -8.92 -4.14
C ASP A 54 0.17 -8.96 -4.91
N ARG A 55 0.16 -8.49 -6.16
CA ARG A 55 -1.07 -8.40 -6.95
C ARG A 55 -1.57 -9.75 -7.49
N THR A 56 -0.75 -10.80 -7.44
CA THR A 56 -1.09 -12.16 -7.87
C THR A 56 -1.54 -13.01 -6.68
N THR A 57 -0.76 -13.00 -5.59
CA THR A 57 -1.03 -13.86 -4.43
C THR A 57 -1.89 -13.17 -3.36
N HIS A 58 -2.03 -11.85 -3.45
CA HIS A 58 -2.74 -11.00 -2.49
C HIS A 58 -2.14 -11.02 -1.08
N VAL A 59 -0.90 -11.50 -0.95
CA VAL A 59 -0.15 -11.47 0.31
C VAL A 59 0.29 -10.03 0.60
N ILE A 60 0.05 -9.58 1.83
CA ILE A 60 0.46 -8.27 2.32
C ILE A 60 1.64 -8.44 3.28
N GLN A 61 2.71 -7.71 3.03
CA GLN A 61 3.86 -7.55 3.93
C GLN A 61 3.90 -6.11 4.44
N GLN A 62 4.29 -5.91 5.69
CA GLN A 62 4.31 -4.58 6.32
C GLN A 62 5.61 -4.36 7.10
N TRP A 63 6.10 -3.13 7.09
CA TRP A 63 7.29 -2.70 7.82
C TRP A 63 6.99 -1.44 8.63
N THR A 64 7.38 -1.45 9.90
CA THR A 64 7.25 -0.28 10.78
C THR A 64 8.31 0.74 10.42
N VAL A 65 7.88 1.97 10.13
CA VAL A 65 8.78 3.11 9.94
C VAL A 65 9.01 3.76 11.31
N CYS A 66 10.27 3.99 11.67
CA CYS A 66 10.57 4.63 12.95
C CYS A 66 9.96 6.04 13.04
N CYS A 67 9.87 6.49 14.28
CA CYS A 67 9.85 7.91 14.62
C CYS A 67 8.56 8.66 14.26
N ASN A 68 7.41 7.96 14.16
CA ASN A 68 6.09 8.56 13.92
C ASN A 68 6.07 9.52 12.73
N THR A 69 6.78 9.16 11.66
CA THR A 69 7.10 10.08 10.56
C THR A 69 5.92 10.36 9.62
N THR A 70 4.71 9.83 9.89
CA THR A 70 3.51 10.03 9.05
C THR A 70 3.84 9.90 7.55
N PRO A 71 4.31 8.72 7.09
CA PRO A 71 4.79 8.57 5.71
C PRO A 71 3.66 8.84 4.72
N LYS A 72 3.86 9.81 3.80
CA LYS A 72 2.83 10.28 2.86
C LYS A 72 3.11 9.93 1.40
N GLY A 73 4.38 10.01 0.99
CA GLY A 73 4.82 9.80 -0.38
C GLY A 73 5.66 8.54 -0.47
N ILE A 74 5.47 7.78 -1.54
CA ILE A 74 6.25 6.59 -1.86
C ILE A 74 6.66 6.65 -3.33
N ALA A 75 7.92 6.34 -3.62
CA ALA A 75 8.46 6.25 -4.97
C ALA A 75 9.34 5.00 -5.04
N ILE A 76 9.31 4.31 -6.18
CA ILE A 76 10.21 3.18 -6.41
C ILE A 76 11.44 3.69 -7.15
N GLY A 77 12.62 3.41 -6.60
CA GLY A 77 13.88 3.62 -7.28
C GLY A 77 14.04 2.69 -8.50
N LEU A 78 14.89 3.08 -9.45
CA LEU A 78 15.22 2.24 -10.62
C LEU A 78 15.85 0.89 -10.24
N ASP A 79 16.36 0.79 -9.01
CA ASP A 79 16.87 -0.40 -8.36
C ASP A 79 15.78 -1.27 -7.72
N SER A 80 14.50 -0.93 -7.90
CA SER A 80 13.34 -1.58 -7.28
C SER A 80 13.27 -1.46 -5.75
N ASN A 81 14.01 -0.51 -5.15
CA ASN A 81 13.92 -0.20 -3.73
C ASN A 81 12.84 0.86 -3.45
N VAL A 82 12.33 0.84 -2.21
CA VAL A 82 11.22 1.67 -1.68
C VAL A 82 11.65 2.36 -0.40
#